data_AF-A0A358L3D8-F1
#
_entry.id   AF-A0A358L3D8-F1
#
_cell.length_a   1.000
_cell.length_b   1.000
_cell.length_c   1.000
_cell.angle_alpha   90.00
_cell.angle_beta   90.00
_cell.angle_gamma   90.00
#
_symmetry.space_group_name_H-M   'P 1'
#
loop_
_entity.id
_entity.type
_entity.pdbx_description
1 polymer ?
#
loop_
_entity_poly.entity_id
_entity_poly.type
_entity_poly.pdbx_seq_one_letter_code
_entity_poly.pdbx_strand_id
1 'polypeptide(L)'
;MNQSLLVTKRDGRTERINLDKIHRVLDWAAEGLQNVSVSQVELRSHIQFYEGIKTSDIHETIIKSAADLISRDAPDYQYMAARLAIFHLRKKAYGQFEPPKLYDQVKHMVDLGKYDRHLLEDYSVEEFEQMDGFIDHWRDMNFSYAAVKQLEGKYLVQNRVSGDIYESAQFLYILVAACLFSGYPRETRLDYVKRFYDAISTFKISLPTPIMSGVRTPTRQFSSCVLIECGDSLDSIYATSSAIVKYVSQRAGIGINAGRIRALGSPIRGGEAFHTGCIPF
;
A
#
# COMPACT_ATOMS: atom_id res chain seq x y z
N MET A 1 29.13 -18.87 -27.15
CA MET A 1 29.72 -17.68 -26.48
C MET A 1 28.97 -17.48 -25.16
N ASN A 2 29.36 -18.21 -24.12
CA ASN A 2 28.79 -18.05 -22.78
C ASN A 2 29.64 -17.02 -22.02
N GLN A 3 29.39 -15.72 -22.25
CA GLN A 3 29.77 -14.72 -21.26
C GLN A 3 28.79 -14.89 -20.09
N SER A 4 29.23 -15.56 -19.03
CA SER A 4 28.44 -15.74 -17.83
C SER A 4 28.30 -14.39 -17.13
N LEU A 5 27.17 -13.71 -17.34
CA LEU A 5 26.88 -12.42 -16.72
C LEU A 5 27.02 -12.52 -15.20
N LEU A 6 27.74 -11.57 -14.58
CA LEU A 6 27.75 -11.42 -13.12
C LEU A 6 26.58 -10.54 -12.68
N VAL A 7 25.97 -10.88 -11.54
CA VAL A 7 24.88 -10.11 -10.93
C VAL A 7 25.25 -9.67 -9.52
N THR A 8 24.78 -8.49 -9.14
CA THR A 8 25.01 -7.93 -7.81
C THR A 8 23.82 -8.24 -6.90
N LYS A 9 24.07 -9.01 -5.84
CA LYS A 9 23.09 -9.36 -4.81
C LYS A 9 22.72 -8.15 -3.94
N ARG A 10 21.64 -8.29 -3.18
CA ARG A 10 21.18 -7.26 -2.24
C ARG A 10 22.17 -7.01 -1.09
N ASP A 11 22.98 -8.00 -0.74
CA ASP A 11 24.06 -7.91 0.26
C ASP A 11 25.39 -7.39 -0.34
N GLY A 12 25.40 -6.99 -1.61
CA GLY A 12 26.57 -6.48 -2.32
C GLY A 12 27.49 -7.54 -2.92
N ARG A 13 27.24 -8.84 -2.68
CA ARG A 13 28.06 -9.92 -3.27
C ARG A 13 27.79 -10.05 -4.76
N THR A 14 28.81 -10.47 -5.51
CA THR A 14 28.68 -10.81 -6.93
C THR A 14 28.59 -12.32 -7.11
N GLU A 15 27.66 -12.77 -7.94
CA GLU A 15 27.54 -14.18 -8.34
C GLU A 15 27.23 -14.29 -9.83
N ARG A 16 27.41 -15.48 -10.41
CA ARG A 16 26.97 -15.74 -11.78
C ARG A 16 25.44 -15.72 -11.86
N ILE A 17 24.90 -15.14 -12.92
CA ILE A 17 23.47 -15.20 -13.20
C ILE A 17 23.02 -16.66 -13.26
N ASN A 18 21.89 -16.95 -12.62
CA ASN A 18 21.29 -18.27 -12.63
C ASN A 18 19.93 -18.18 -13.31
N LEU A 19 19.91 -18.50 -14.61
CA LEU A 19 18.72 -18.43 -15.43
C LEU A 19 17.67 -19.48 -15.01
N ASP A 20 18.10 -20.66 -14.58
CA ASP A 20 17.19 -21.71 -14.08
C ASP A 20 16.41 -21.26 -12.82
N LYS A 21 17.00 -20.40 -11.98
CA LYS A 21 16.30 -19.77 -10.85
C LYS A 21 15.23 -18.78 -11.33
N ILE A 22 15.51 -18.02 -12.40
CA ILE A 22 14.54 -17.08 -12.97
C ILE A 22 13.40 -17.86 -13.62
N HIS A 23 13.71 -18.87 -14.43
CA HIS A 23 12.75 -19.75 -15.08
C HIS A 23 11.76 -20.36 -14.07
N ARG A 24 12.26 -20.98 -13.00
CA ARG A 24 11.41 -21.56 -11.94
C ARG A 24 10.48 -20.56 -11.27
N VAL A 25 10.91 -19.30 -11.10
CA VAL A 25 10.06 -18.25 -10.52
C VAL A 25 8.99 -17.81 -11.52
N LEU A 26 9.31 -17.75 -12.81
CA LEU A 26 8.34 -17.44 -13.87
C LEU A 26 7.32 -18.57 -14.05
N ASP A 27 7.76 -19.83 -14.05
CA ASP A 27 6.89 -21.00 -14.09
C ASP A 27 5.92 -21.02 -12.91
N TRP A 28 6.42 -20.80 -11.70
CA TRP A 28 5.59 -20.66 -10.50
C TRP A 28 4.56 -19.53 -10.65
N ALA A 29 4.98 -18.36 -11.15
CA ALA A 29 4.07 -17.24 -11.34
C ALA A 29 3.00 -17.53 -12.41
N ALA A 30 3.32 -18.37 -13.40
CA ALA A 30 2.42 -18.79 -14.48
C ALA A 30 1.47 -19.94 -14.08
N GLU A 31 1.64 -20.56 -12.91
CA GLU A 31 0.88 -21.74 -12.50
C GLU A 31 -0.65 -21.48 -12.51
N GLY A 32 -1.38 -22.34 -13.24
CA GLY A 32 -2.84 -22.26 -13.37
C GLY A 32 -3.37 -21.11 -14.24
N LEU A 33 -2.49 -20.30 -14.86
CA LEU A 33 -2.87 -19.21 -15.76
C LEU A 33 -3.03 -19.69 -17.20
N GLN A 34 -3.92 -19.05 -17.95
CA GLN A 34 -4.22 -19.36 -19.34
C GLN A 34 -3.60 -18.31 -20.28
N ASN A 35 -3.15 -18.76 -21.45
CA ASN A 35 -2.63 -17.88 -22.51
C ASN A 35 -1.46 -16.97 -22.06
N VAL A 36 -0.62 -17.46 -21.13
CA VAL A 36 0.64 -16.83 -20.73
C VAL A 36 1.83 -17.65 -21.21
N SER A 37 2.93 -17.00 -21.56
CA SER A 37 4.15 -17.65 -22.04
C SER A 37 5.36 -17.21 -21.21
N VAL A 38 5.91 -18.16 -20.44
CA VAL A 38 7.15 -17.96 -19.68
C VAL A 38 8.29 -17.55 -20.61
N SER A 39 8.47 -18.26 -21.73
CA SER A 39 9.52 -17.96 -22.70
C SER A 39 9.39 -16.55 -23.30
N GLN A 40 8.18 -16.04 -23.51
CA GLN A 40 7.98 -14.69 -24.02
C GLN A 40 8.44 -13.62 -23.00
N VAL A 41 8.16 -13.83 -21.72
CA VAL A 41 8.63 -12.95 -20.63
C VAL A 41 10.15 -13.02 -20.53
N GLU A 42 10.74 -14.21 -20.57
CA GLU A 42 12.20 -14.40 -20.52
C GLU A 42 12.92 -13.68 -21.65
N LEU A 43 12.46 -13.87 -22.90
CA LEU A 43 13.06 -13.23 -24.07
C LEU A 43 13.04 -11.70 -23.96
N ARG A 44 11.90 -11.12 -23.57
CA ARG A 44 11.77 -9.65 -23.39
C ARG A 44 12.65 -9.11 -22.25
N SER A 45 12.84 -9.92 -21.21
CA SER A 45 13.61 -9.56 -20.03
C SER A 45 15.12 -9.65 -20.26
N HIS A 46 15.57 -10.75 -20.88
CA HIS A 46 16.99 -11.05 -21.10
C HIS A 46 17.68 -10.02 -21.98
N ILE A 47 16.96 -9.44 -22.95
CA ILE A 47 17.47 -8.37 -23.82
C ILE A 47 17.91 -7.14 -23.00
N GLN A 48 17.38 -6.96 -21.79
CA GLN A 48 17.66 -5.81 -20.93
C GLN A 48 18.73 -6.11 -19.85
N PHE A 49 19.25 -7.34 -19.78
CA PHE A 49 20.28 -7.70 -18.79
C PHE A 49 21.67 -7.25 -19.24
N TYR A 50 22.45 -6.76 -18.29
CA TYR A 50 23.82 -6.27 -18.51
C TYR A 50 24.75 -6.73 -17.39
N GLU A 51 26.07 -6.67 -17.63
CA GLU A 51 27.08 -7.12 -16.66
C GLU A 51 27.02 -6.30 -15.37
N GLY A 52 26.96 -6.99 -14.22
CA GLY A 52 26.89 -6.36 -12.91
C GLY A 52 25.49 -5.89 -12.49
N ILE A 53 24.44 -6.16 -13.28
CA ILE A 53 23.05 -5.80 -12.97
C ILE A 53 22.65 -6.25 -11.55
N LYS A 54 21.91 -5.40 -10.84
CA LYS A 54 21.44 -5.75 -9.50
C LYS A 54 20.29 -6.74 -9.58
N THR A 55 20.24 -7.65 -8.62
CA THR A 55 19.13 -8.61 -8.50
C THR A 55 17.77 -7.96 -8.22
N SER A 56 17.73 -6.72 -7.70
CA SER A 56 16.50 -5.92 -7.64
C SER A 56 15.98 -5.62 -9.05
N ASP A 57 16.88 -5.17 -9.92
CA ASP A 57 16.57 -4.65 -11.24
C ASP A 57 16.18 -5.80 -12.18
N ILE A 58 16.78 -6.99 -12.02
CA ILE A 58 16.32 -8.22 -12.69
C ILE A 58 14.84 -8.49 -12.39
N HIS A 59 14.43 -8.41 -11.12
CA HIS A 59 13.03 -8.65 -10.76
C HIS A 59 12.11 -7.57 -11.35
N GLU A 60 12.50 -6.30 -11.30
CA GLU A 60 11.70 -5.22 -11.89
C GLU A 60 11.54 -5.40 -13.41
N THR A 61 12.60 -5.82 -14.10
CA THR A 61 12.59 -6.10 -15.53
C THR A 61 11.63 -7.25 -15.90
N ILE A 62 11.65 -8.37 -15.16
CA ILE A 62 10.72 -9.49 -15.44
C ILE A 62 9.27 -9.10 -15.11
N ILE A 63 9.04 -8.34 -14.03
CA ILE A 63 7.71 -7.84 -13.66
C ILE A 63 7.16 -6.95 -14.77
N LYS A 64 7.97 -5.99 -15.24
CA LYS A 64 7.59 -5.08 -16.31
C LYS A 64 7.36 -5.83 -17.62
N SER A 65 8.22 -6.79 -17.96
CA SER A 65 8.07 -7.60 -19.18
C SER A 65 6.77 -8.41 -19.19
N ALA A 66 6.35 -8.95 -18.04
CA ALA A 66 5.05 -9.60 -17.91
C ALA A 66 3.88 -8.59 -17.94
N ALA A 67 4.04 -7.42 -17.29
CA ALA A 67 3.02 -6.39 -17.27
C ALA A 67 2.75 -5.77 -18.66
N ASP A 68 3.78 -5.59 -19.48
CA ASP A 68 3.67 -5.05 -20.85
C ASP A 68 3.00 -6.03 -21.83
N LEU A 69 2.77 -7.29 -21.41
CA LEU A 69 2.05 -8.31 -22.18
C LEU A 69 0.56 -8.38 -21.80
N ILE A 70 0.10 -7.63 -20.80
CA ILE A 70 -1.30 -7.55 -20.42
C ILE A 70 -2.12 -7.00 -21.59
N SER A 71 -3.08 -7.79 -22.05
CA SER A 71 -3.94 -7.43 -23.16
C SER A 71 -5.33 -8.04 -22.98
N ARG A 72 -6.28 -7.68 -23.84
CA ARG A 72 -7.62 -8.29 -23.86
C ARG A 72 -7.57 -9.77 -24.23
N ASP A 73 -6.61 -10.17 -25.08
CA ASP A 73 -6.48 -11.54 -25.57
C ASP A 73 -5.71 -12.43 -24.57
N ALA A 74 -4.83 -11.84 -23.75
CA ALA A 74 -4.07 -12.53 -22.71
C ALA A 74 -4.18 -11.78 -21.36
N PRO A 75 -5.36 -11.81 -20.71
CA PRO A 75 -5.60 -11.04 -19.49
C PRO A 75 -4.85 -11.60 -18.27
N ASP A 76 -4.51 -12.89 -18.26
CA ASP A 76 -3.88 -13.54 -17.11
C ASP A 76 -2.43 -13.10 -16.85
N TYR A 77 -1.80 -12.41 -17.81
CA TYR A 77 -0.55 -11.68 -17.55
C TYR A 77 -0.69 -10.70 -16.39
N GLN A 78 -1.90 -10.21 -16.08
CA GLN A 78 -2.12 -9.36 -14.92
C GLN A 78 -1.84 -10.09 -13.60
N TYR A 79 -2.12 -11.39 -13.53
CA TYR A 79 -1.85 -12.21 -12.35
C TYR A 79 -0.41 -12.68 -12.34
N MET A 80 0.16 -13.04 -13.50
CA MET A 80 1.58 -13.39 -13.60
C MET A 80 2.47 -12.23 -13.12
N ALA A 81 2.23 -11.01 -13.64
CA ALA A 81 2.96 -9.82 -13.22
C ALA A 81 2.70 -9.47 -11.73
N ALA A 82 1.48 -9.68 -11.23
CA ALA A 82 1.16 -9.49 -9.81
C ALA A 82 1.94 -10.44 -8.91
N ARG A 83 1.96 -11.74 -9.22
CA ARG A 83 2.65 -12.77 -8.44
C ARG A 83 4.15 -12.52 -8.39
N LEU A 84 4.75 -12.12 -9.53
CA LEU A 84 6.15 -11.68 -9.58
C LEU A 84 6.40 -10.43 -8.72
N ALA A 85 5.48 -9.46 -8.74
CA ALA A 85 5.58 -8.27 -7.91
C ALA A 85 5.43 -8.58 -6.41
N ILE A 86 4.51 -9.46 -6.02
CA ILE A 86 4.39 -9.93 -4.63
C ILE A 86 5.66 -10.64 -4.20
N PHE A 87 6.19 -11.56 -5.02
CA PHE A 87 7.45 -12.25 -4.72
C PHE A 87 8.60 -11.27 -4.47
N HIS A 88 8.70 -10.23 -5.30
CA HIS A 88 9.68 -9.16 -5.12
C HIS A 88 9.46 -8.38 -3.81
N LEU A 89 8.22 -8.00 -3.50
CA LEU A 89 7.84 -7.28 -2.28
C LEU A 89 8.11 -8.09 -1.02
N ARG A 90 7.80 -9.38 -1.00
CA ARG A 90 8.11 -10.29 0.12
C ARG A 90 9.61 -10.28 0.43
N LYS A 91 10.44 -10.45 -0.61
CA LYS A 91 11.90 -10.36 -0.43
C LYS A 91 12.36 -8.99 0.03
N LYS A 92 11.69 -7.91 -0.40
CA LYS A 92 12.02 -6.53 -0.01
C LYS A 92 11.69 -6.27 1.45
N ALA A 93 10.57 -6.77 1.94
CA ALA A 93 10.15 -6.61 3.34
C ALA A 93 10.85 -7.57 4.30
N TYR A 94 11.06 -8.83 3.90
CA TYR A 94 11.45 -9.90 4.82
C TYR A 94 12.77 -10.59 4.48
N GLY A 95 13.40 -10.26 3.35
CA GLY A 95 14.58 -10.97 2.83
C GLY A 95 14.30 -12.36 2.26
N GLN A 96 13.10 -12.91 2.47
CA GLN A 96 12.64 -14.22 2.01
C GLN A 96 11.19 -14.14 1.49
N PHE A 97 10.68 -15.25 0.93
CA PHE A 97 9.30 -15.29 0.43
C PHE A 97 8.28 -15.49 1.56
N GLU A 98 8.59 -16.41 2.48
CA GLU A 98 7.71 -16.74 3.60
C GLU A 98 7.70 -15.61 4.64
N PRO A 99 6.54 -15.04 4.99
CA PRO A 99 6.47 -13.99 5.99
C PRO A 99 6.88 -14.50 7.37
N PRO A 100 7.41 -13.63 8.25
CA PRO A 100 7.63 -13.98 9.64
C PRO A 100 6.30 -14.28 10.36
N LYS A 101 6.35 -14.84 11.57
CA LYS A 101 5.15 -14.94 12.41
C LYS A 101 4.56 -13.57 12.70
N LEU A 102 3.23 -13.50 12.83
CA LEU A 102 2.53 -12.24 13.05
C LEU A 102 3.07 -11.47 14.28
N TYR A 103 3.23 -12.15 15.42
CA TYR A 103 3.70 -11.52 16.65
C TYR A 103 5.11 -10.91 16.49
N ASP A 104 6.05 -11.66 15.90
CA ASP A 104 7.43 -11.21 15.69
C ASP A 104 7.48 -9.98 14.77
N GLN A 105 6.67 -10.00 13.71
CA GLN A 105 6.52 -8.85 12.81
C GLN A 105 5.97 -7.63 13.55
N VAL A 106 4.89 -7.80 14.32
CA VAL A 106 4.25 -6.69 15.03
C VAL A 106 5.22 -6.10 16.04
N LYS A 107 5.90 -6.93 16.83
CA LYS A 107 6.92 -6.50 17.78
C LYS A 107 8.02 -5.69 17.11
N HIS A 108 8.61 -6.23 16.03
CA HIS A 108 9.66 -5.53 15.28
C HIS A 108 9.18 -4.18 14.73
N MET A 109 7.98 -4.13 14.19
CA MET A 109 7.41 -2.91 13.61
C MET A 109 7.03 -1.86 14.65
N VAL A 110 6.63 -2.28 15.85
CA VAL A 110 6.43 -1.38 16.99
C VAL A 110 7.77 -0.81 17.48
N ASP A 111 8.81 -1.63 17.57
CA ASP A 111 10.17 -1.18 17.95
C ASP A 111 10.73 -0.16 16.93
N LEU A 112 10.41 -0.31 15.64
CA LEU A 112 10.74 0.65 14.58
C LEU A 112 9.82 1.88 14.54
N GLY A 113 8.80 1.96 15.40
CA GLY A 113 7.82 3.05 15.44
C GLY A 113 6.92 3.13 14.20
N LYS A 114 6.75 2.01 13.47
CA LYS A 114 5.94 1.92 12.24
C LYS A 114 4.53 1.45 12.51
N TYR A 115 4.36 0.54 13.46
CA TYR A 115 3.06 0.15 14.00
C TYR A 115 2.81 0.80 15.35
N ASP A 116 1.54 0.86 15.74
CA ASP A 116 1.17 1.42 17.02
C ASP A 116 1.44 0.45 18.18
N ARG A 117 1.87 1.00 19.33
CA ARG A 117 2.15 0.23 20.54
C ARG A 117 0.92 -0.45 21.12
N HIS A 118 -0.27 0.13 20.94
CA HIS A 118 -1.52 -0.42 21.47
C HIS A 118 -1.78 -1.85 20.97
N LEU A 119 -1.26 -2.24 19.79
CA LEU A 119 -1.39 -3.61 19.29
C LEU A 119 -0.82 -4.66 20.25
N LEU A 120 0.31 -4.35 20.91
CA LEU A 120 0.96 -5.24 21.88
C LEU A 120 0.37 -5.09 23.30
N GLU A 121 -0.39 -4.03 23.55
CA GLU A 121 -1.07 -3.79 24.83
C GLU A 121 -2.46 -4.44 24.84
N ASP A 122 -3.17 -4.38 23.71
CA ASP A 122 -4.54 -4.84 23.54
C ASP A 122 -4.64 -6.36 23.32
N TYR A 123 -3.61 -6.96 22.71
CA TYR A 123 -3.57 -8.37 22.33
C TYR A 123 -2.37 -9.08 22.95
N SER A 124 -2.63 -10.23 23.57
CA SER A 124 -1.62 -11.14 24.09
C SER A 124 -0.89 -11.91 22.99
N VAL A 125 0.24 -12.54 23.32
CA VAL A 125 1.02 -13.37 22.37
C VAL A 125 0.15 -14.51 21.84
N GLU A 126 -0.63 -15.14 22.71
CA GLU A 126 -1.53 -16.24 22.38
C GLU A 126 -2.67 -15.80 21.43
N GLU A 127 -3.12 -14.55 21.54
CA GLU A 127 -4.10 -13.99 20.59
C GLU A 127 -3.46 -13.68 19.24
N PHE A 128 -2.21 -13.22 19.20
CA PHE A 128 -1.47 -13.09 17.93
C PHE A 128 -1.23 -14.44 17.27
N GLU A 129 -0.92 -15.49 18.02
CA GLU A 129 -0.79 -16.86 17.47
C GLU A 129 -2.11 -17.37 16.88
N GLN A 130 -3.25 -17.09 17.53
CA GLN A 130 -4.57 -17.39 16.97
C GLN A 130 -4.84 -16.60 15.69
N MET A 131 -4.53 -15.30 15.67
CA MET A 131 -4.67 -14.46 14.48
C MET A 131 -3.78 -14.93 13.33
N ASP A 132 -2.57 -15.40 13.61
CA ASP A 132 -1.67 -15.99 12.60
C ASP A 132 -2.31 -17.22 11.95
N GLY A 133 -3.03 -18.03 12.74
CA GLY A 133 -3.83 -19.16 12.24
C GLY A 133 -5.03 -18.77 11.35
N PHE A 134 -5.46 -17.50 11.35
CA PHE A 134 -6.48 -17.01 10.42
C PHE A 134 -5.90 -16.59 9.07
N ILE A 135 -4.62 -16.22 9.04
CA ILE A 135 -4.00 -15.61 7.87
C ILE A 135 -3.77 -16.67 6.79
N ASP A 136 -4.15 -16.31 5.57
CA ASP A 136 -3.82 -17.04 4.36
C ASP A 136 -2.96 -16.16 3.43
N HIS A 137 -1.64 -16.34 3.53
CA HIS A 137 -0.66 -15.63 2.73
C HIS A 137 -0.75 -15.90 1.22
N TRP A 138 -1.43 -16.97 0.79
CA TRP A 138 -1.65 -17.26 -0.62
C TRP A 138 -2.74 -16.39 -1.24
N ARG A 139 -3.57 -15.71 -0.45
CA ARG A 139 -4.51 -14.69 -0.95
C ARG A 139 -3.79 -13.52 -1.63
N ASP A 140 -2.50 -13.30 -1.35
CA ASP A 140 -1.69 -12.32 -2.10
C ASP A 140 -1.58 -12.69 -3.60
N MET A 141 -1.75 -13.96 -3.98
CA MET A 141 -1.68 -14.40 -5.37
C MET A 141 -2.95 -14.08 -6.18
N ASN A 142 -4.02 -13.63 -5.50
CA ASN A 142 -5.30 -13.28 -6.13
C ASN A 142 -5.36 -11.81 -6.59
N PHE A 143 -4.33 -11.00 -6.29
CA PHE A 143 -4.26 -9.63 -6.77
C PHE A 143 -3.94 -9.56 -8.26
N SER A 144 -4.53 -8.58 -8.95
CA SER A 144 -4.06 -8.15 -10.27
C SER A 144 -2.86 -7.21 -10.13
N TYR A 145 -2.08 -7.05 -11.21
CA TYR A 145 -0.88 -6.23 -11.19
C TYR A 145 -1.14 -4.79 -10.76
N ALA A 146 -2.24 -4.20 -11.25
CA ALA A 146 -2.64 -2.85 -10.86
C ALA A 146 -2.96 -2.74 -9.36
N ALA A 147 -3.56 -3.78 -8.76
CA ALA A 147 -3.84 -3.82 -7.32
C ALA A 147 -2.54 -3.89 -6.51
N VAL A 148 -1.57 -4.71 -6.92
CA VAL A 148 -0.24 -4.76 -6.28
C VAL A 148 0.47 -3.41 -6.37
N LYS A 149 0.34 -2.70 -7.50
CA LYS A 149 0.89 -1.34 -7.63
C LYS A 149 0.20 -0.31 -6.71
N GLN A 150 -1.10 -0.44 -6.43
CA GLN A 150 -1.73 0.41 -5.42
C GLN A 150 -1.26 0.05 -4.00
N LEU A 151 -1.12 -1.25 -3.69
CA LEU A 151 -0.58 -1.71 -2.41
C LEU A 151 0.82 -1.15 -2.16
N GLU A 152 1.75 -1.41 -3.09
CA GLU A 152 3.12 -0.89 -3.07
C GLU A 152 3.15 0.63 -3.02
N GLY A 153 2.35 1.30 -3.87
CA GLY A 153 2.42 2.75 -4.02
C GLY A 153 1.75 3.53 -2.90
N LYS A 154 0.73 3.00 -2.23
CA LYS A 154 -0.12 3.81 -1.32
C LYS A 154 -0.44 3.15 0.01
N TYR A 155 -0.63 1.84 0.06
CA TYR A 155 -1.27 1.20 1.23
C TYR A 155 -0.29 0.51 2.17
N LEU A 156 0.76 -0.13 1.66
CA LEU A 156 1.72 -0.82 2.50
C LEU A 156 2.55 0.18 3.31
N VAL A 157 2.79 -0.14 4.58
CA VAL A 157 3.68 0.63 5.46
C VAL A 157 5.09 0.59 4.89
N GLN A 158 5.63 1.79 4.66
CA GLN A 158 6.87 1.98 3.91
C GLN A 158 7.57 3.26 4.33
N ASN A 159 8.87 3.33 4.05
CA ASN A 159 9.62 4.57 4.09
C ASN A 159 9.58 5.23 2.72
N ARG A 160 8.94 6.40 2.64
CA ARG A 160 8.75 7.14 1.39
C ARG A 160 10.04 7.75 0.83
N VAL A 161 11.07 7.90 1.65
CA VAL A 161 12.36 8.48 1.25
C VAL A 161 13.30 7.39 0.76
N SER A 162 13.50 6.32 1.54
CA SER A 162 14.38 5.20 1.15
C SER A 162 13.72 4.24 0.15
N GLY A 163 12.39 4.19 0.13
CA GLY A 163 11.62 3.23 -0.67
C GLY A 163 11.47 1.86 -0.02
N ASP A 164 11.87 1.69 1.24
CA ASP A 164 11.74 0.41 1.96
C ASP A 164 10.27 0.07 2.21
N ILE A 165 9.89 -1.16 1.89
CA ILE A 165 8.56 -1.72 2.18
C ILE A 165 8.71 -2.62 3.39
N TYR A 166 7.84 -2.49 4.39
CA TYR A 166 8.02 -3.19 5.67
C TYR A 166 7.03 -4.34 5.91
N GLU A 167 6.02 -4.50 5.06
CA GLU A 167 4.94 -5.46 5.29
C GLU A 167 4.34 -6.00 3.98
N SER A 168 3.46 -6.99 4.13
CA SER A 168 2.68 -7.62 3.07
C SER A 168 1.20 -7.33 3.23
N ALA A 169 0.40 -7.60 2.21
CA ALA A 169 -1.02 -7.25 2.20
C ALA A 169 -1.83 -8.02 3.26
N GLN A 170 -1.47 -9.27 3.56
CA GLN A 170 -2.19 -10.01 4.61
C GLN A 170 -1.97 -9.43 6.01
N PHE A 171 -0.76 -8.96 6.34
CA PHE A 171 -0.53 -8.23 7.59
C PHE A 171 -1.29 -6.90 7.63
N LEU A 172 -1.37 -6.20 6.51
CA LEU A 172 -2.25 -5.03 6.41
C LEU A 172 -3.68 -5.41 6.80
N TYR A 173 -4.26 -6.45 6.20
CA TYR A 173 -5.67 -6.81 6.44
C TYR A 173 -5.94 -7.27 7.87
N ILE A 174 -5.13 -8.20 8.40
CA ILE A 174 -5.35 -8.75 9.74
C ILE A 174 -5.17 -7.67 10.82
N LEU A 175 -4.22 -6.75 10.64
CA LEU A 175 -3.97 -5.69 11.61
C LEU A 175 -4.99 -4.55 11.50
N VAL A 176 -5.54 -4.27 10.30
CA VAL A 176 -6.71 -3.40 10.18
C VAL A 176 -7.88 -3.99 10.95
N ALA A 177 -8.15 -5.30 10.82
CA ALA A 177 -9.18 -5.98 11.59
C ALA A 177 -8.90 -5.90 13.10
N ALA A 178 -7.69 -6.24 13.53
CA ALA A 178 -7.29 -6.21 14.94
C ALA A 178 -7.47 -4.81 15.58
N CYS A 179 -7.04 -3.75 14.90
CA CYS A 179 -7.19 -2.38 15.41
C CYS A 179 -8.66 -1.93 15.48
N LEU A 180 -9.48 -2.24 14.48
CA LEU A 180 -10.90 -1.80 14.47
C LEU A 180 -11.73 -2.48 15.56
N PHE A 181 -11.39 -3.72 15.91
CA PHE A 181 -12.11 -4.51 16.91
C PHE A 181 -11.37 -4.63 18.25
N SER A 182 -10.28 -3.88 18.50
CA SER A 182 -9.45 -4.07 19.69
C SER A 182 -10.22 -3.87 21.00
N GLY A 183 -11.19 -2.95 21.02
CA GLY A 183 -12.07 -2.68 22.16
C GLY A 183 -13.26 -3.63 22.37
N TYR A 184 -13.39 -4.69 21.57
CA TYR A 184 -14.49 -5.66 21.73
C TYR A 184 -14.24 -6.62 22.91
N PRO A 185 -15.30 -7.22 23.50
CA PRO A 185 -15.16 -8.24 24.54
C PRO A 185 -14.32 -9.43 24.06
N ARG A 186 -13.41 -9.94 24.89
CA ARG A 186 -12.44 -10.99 24.52
C ARG A 186 -13.10 -12.25 23.99
N GLU A 187 -14.30 -12.59 24.46
CA GLU A 187 -15.09 -13.75 24.06
C GLU A 187 -15.53 -13.70 22.59
N THR A 188 -15.64 -12.50 22.02
CA THR A 188 -16.15 -12.28 20.65
C THR A 188 -15.15 -11.59 19.73
N ARG A 189 -14.15 -10.89 20.29
CA ARG A 189 -13.19 -10.05 19.56
C ARG A 189 -12.51 -10.80 18.41
N LEU A 190 -11.96 -11.98 18.67
CA LEU A 190 -11.25 -12.74 17.63
C LEU A 190 -12.17 -13.30 16.53
N ASP A 191 -13.44 -13.61 16.84
CA ASP A 191 -14.42 -13.99 15.81
C ASP A 191 -14.64 -12.84 14.81
N TYR A 192 -14.86 -11.63 15.34
CA TYR A 192 -15.01 -10.43 14.50
C TYR A 192 -13.75 -10.14 13.69
N VAL A 193 -12.56 -10.23 14.31
CA VAL A 193 -11.27 -10.05 13.61
C VAL A 193 -11.16 -11.02 12.44
N LYS A 194 -11.42 -12.32 12.67
CA LYS A 194 -11.37 -13.34 11.63
C LYS A 194 -12.36 -13.07 10.51
N ARG A 195 -13.63 -12.85 10.83
CA ARG A 195 -14.70 -12.64 9.84
C ARG A 195 -14.45 -11.38 9.00
N PHE A 196 -13.96 -10.32 9.63
CA PHE A 196 -13.63 -9.09 8.92
C PHE A 196 -12.39 -9.25 8.04
N TYR A 197 -11.33 -9.89 8.56
CA TYR A 197 -10.16 -10.28 7.77
C TYR A 197 -10.57 -11.09 6.53
N ASP A 198 -11.41 -12.11 6.69
CA ASP A 198 -11.91 -12.92 5.59
C ASP A 198 -12.68 -12.07 4.57
N ALA A 199 -13.54 -11.16 5.00
CA ALA A 199 -14.31 -10.30 4.11
C ALA A 199 -13.42 -9.35 3.27
N ILE A 200 -12.44 -8.70 3.89
CA ILE A 200 -11.60 -7.70 3.20
C ILE A 200 -10.49 -8.34 2.35
N SER A 201 -9.89 -9.45 2.81
CA SER A 201 -8.83 -10.16 2.06
C SER A 201 -9.37 -11.00 0.90
N THR A 202 -10.68 -11.29 0.88
CA THR A 202 -11.37 -11.91 -0.26
C THR A 202 -12.20 -10.91 -1.07
N PHE A 203 -11.92 -9.61 -0.89
CA PHE A 203 -12.46 -8.50 -1.68
C PHE A 203 -14.00 -8.32 -1.61
N LYS A 204 -14.66 -8.89 -0.59
CA LYS A 204 -16.10 -8.70 -0.37
C LYS A 204 -16.41 -7.30 0.17
N ILE A 205 -15.47 -6.70 0.89
CA ILE A 205 -15.56 -5.34 1.42
C ILE A 205 -14.31 -4.57 0.98
N SER A 206 -14.52 -3.42 0.35
CA SER A 206 -13.46 -2.47 -0.01
C SER A 206 -13.36 -1.39 1.06
N LEU A 207 -12.13 -1.03 1.46
CA LEU A 207 -11.88 0.01 2.45
C LEU A 207 -11.21 1.23 1.80
N PRO A 208 -11.56 2.46 2.25
CA PRO A 208 -10.90 3.68 1.81
C PRO A 208 -9.39 3.71 2.07
N THR A 209 -8.67 4.47 1.23
CA THR A 209 -7.20 4.63 1.32
C THR A 209 -6.70 5.00 2.71
N PRO A 210 -7.27 5.99 3.44
CA PRO A 210 -6.73 6.37 4.75
C PRO A 210 -6.80 5.21 5.77
N ILE A 211 -7.83 4.37 5.67
CA ILE A 211 -7.98 3.19 6.52
C ILE A 211 -6.92 2.15 6.17
N MET A 212 -6.81 1.79 4.89
CA MET A 212 -5.84 0.81 4.39
C MET A 212 -4.39 1.18 4.71
N SER A 213 -4.02 2.46 4.59
CA SER A 213 -2.67 2.94 4.84
C SER A 213 -2.35 3.26 6.31
N GLY A 214 -3.37 3.48 7.14
CA GLY A 214 -3.20 4.20 8.41
C GLY A 214 -3.54 3.42 9.67
N VAL A 215 -4.57 2.56 9.67
CA VAL A 215 -5.25 2.12 10.91
C VAL A 215 -4.34 1.38 11.91
N ARG A 216 -3.32 0.65 11.44
CA ARG A 216 -2.35 -0.06 12.31
C ARG A 216 -1.12 0.77 12.72
N THR A 217 -1.05 2.02 12.26
CA THR A 217 0.11 2.91 12.46
C THR A 217 -0.17 3.92 13.58
N PRO A 218 0.85 4.66 14.06
CA PRO A 218 0.65 5.73 15.05
C PRO A 218 -0.29 6.87 14.63
N THR A 219 -0.66 6.94 13.36
CA THR A 219 -1.57 7.98 12.86
C THR A 219 -3.01 7.68 13.28
N ARG A 220 -3.74 8.69 13.78
CA ARG A 220 -5.16 8.60 14.17
C ARG A 220 -6.09 9.45 13.30
N GLN A 221 -5.69 9.71 12.07
CA GLN A 221 -6.51 10.39 11.07
C GLN A 221 -6.87 9.39 9.99
N PHE A 222 -8.18 9.20 9.79
CA PHE A 222 -8.71 8.31 8.75
C PHE A 222 -9.79 8.98 7.89
N SER A 223 -10.04 10.28 8.08
CA SER A 223 -11.08 11.01 7.36
C SER A 223 -10.64 11.25 5.91
N SER A 224 -11.43 10.76 4.97
CA SER A 224 -11.17 10.94 3.54
C SER A 224 -11.66 12.29 3.02
N CYS A 225 -12.76 12.81 3.56
CA CYS A 225 -13.40 14.05 3.11
C CYS A 225 -13.75 14.94 4.31
N VAL A 226 -13.57 16.25 4.16
CA VAL A 226 -13.95 17.27 5.16
C VAL A 226 -14.79 18.34 4.47
N LEU A 227 -15.89 18.75 5.11
CA LEU A 227 -16.74 19.85 4.66
C LEU A 227 -16.46 21.07 5.53
N ILE A 228 -16.18 22.21 4.90
CA ILE A 228 -15.88 23.47 5.56
C ILE A 228 -16.80 24.55 5.00
N GLU A 229 -17.57 25.21 5.86
CA GLU A 229 -18.41 26.35 5.49
C GLU A 229 -17.71 27.65 5.93
N CYS A 230 -17.52 28.56 4.97
CA CYS A 230 -16.92 29.87 5.19
C CYS A 230 -18.02 30.92 5.38
N GLY A 231 -17.94 31.66 6.49
CA GLY A 231 -18.73 32.85 6.74
C GLY A 231 -18.21 34.08 6.01
N ASP A 232 -18.97 35.17 6.09
CA ASP A 232 -18.67 36.46 5.45
C ASP A 232 -17.88 37.39 6.39
N SER A 233 -16.73 36.91 6.88
CA SER A 233 -15.80 37.69 7.69
C SER A 233 -14.36 37.22 7.48
N LEU A 234 -13.39 38.13 7.63
CA LEU A 234 -11.98 37.79 7.52
C LEU A 234 -11.58 36.70 8.51
N ASP A 235 -12.08 36.73 9.74
CA ASP A 235 -11.81 35.69 10.74
C ASP A 235 -12.28 34.30 10.25
N SER A 236 -13.47 34.22 9.64
CA SER A 236 -13.98 32.96 9.11
C SER A 236 -13.22 32.49 7.87
N ILE A 237 -12.79 33.42 7.01
CA ILE A 237 -11.95 33.14 5.84
C ILE A 237 -10.59 32.58 6.30
N TYR A 238 -9.95 33.21 7.30
CA TYR A 238 -8.69 32.72 7.87
C TYR A 238 -8.84 31.37 8.57
N ALA A 239 -9.92 31.17 9.33
CA ALA A 239 -10.21 29.89 9.96
C ALA A 239 -10.42 28.78 8.91
N THR A 240 -11.15 29.08 7.83
CA THR A 240 -11.36 28.17 6.70
C THR A 240 -10.04 27.78 6.05
N SER A 241 -9.20 28.76 5.70
CA SER A 241 -7.88 28.52 5.11
C SER A 241 -6.98 27.69 6.04
N SER A 242 -6.95 28.02 7.33
CA SER A 242 -6.17 27.29 8.34
C SER A 242 -6.61 25.82 8.45
N ALA A 243 -7.92 25.57 8.43
CA ALA A 243 -8.47 24.21 8.44
C ALA A 243 -8.11 23.43 7.16
N ILE A 244 -8.18 24.07 5.99
CA ILE A 244 -7.78 23.46 4.70
C ILE A 244 -6.33 23.00 4.76
N VAL A 245 -5.40 23.89 5.14
CA VAL A 245 -3.96 23.55 5.22
C VAL A 245 -3.72 22.36 6.14
N LYS A 246 -4.38 22.34 7.31
CA LYS A 246 -4.28 21.24 8.26
C LYS A 246 -4.76 19.92 7.66
N TYR A 247 -5.96 19.89 7.06
CA TYR A 247 -6.55 18.66 6.55
C TYR A 247 -5.92 18.17 5.24
N VAL A 248 -5.45 19.06 4.36
CA VAL A 248 -4.70 18.68 3.15
C VAL A 248 -3.36 18.07 3.52
N SER A 249 -2.66 18.59 4.54
CA SER A 249 -1.42 17.96 5.05
C SER A 249 -1.64 16.52 5.56
N GLN A 250 -2.89 16.20 5.91
CA GLN A 250 -3.35 14.89 6.37
C GLN A 250 -4.07 14.09 5.26
N ARG A 251 -3.94 14.51 4.00
CA ARG A 251 -4.45 13.82 2.79
C ARG A 251 -5.97 13.73 2.69
N ALA A 252 -6.71 14.59 3.36
CA ALA A 252 -8.17 14.67 3.18
C ALA A 252 -8.53 15.52 1.95
N GLY A 253 -9.58 15.11 1.23
CA GLY A 253 -10.27 15.93 0.24
C GLY A 253 -11.16 16.96 0.92
N ILE A 254 -11.29 18.16 0.34
CA ILE A 254 -12.03 19.27 0.94
C ILE A 254 -13.21 19.66 0.05
N GLY A 255 -14.40 19.77 0.66
CA GLY A 255 -15.53 20.50 0.09
C GLY A 255 -15.70 21.84 0.81
N ILE A 256 -15.63 22.94 0.07
CA ILE A 256 -15.72 24.30 0.63
C ILE A 256 -17.03 24.94 0.19
N ASN A 257 -17.86 25.37 1.15
CA ASN A 257 -18.96 26.28 0.88
C ASN A 257 -18.52 27.71 1.19
N ALA A 258 -18.24 28.49 0.14
CA ALA A 258 -17.89 29.91 0.23
C ALA A 258 -19.04 30.84 -0.22
N GLY A 259 -20.27 30.33 -0.30
CA GLY A 259 -21.41 31.04 -0.89
C GLY A 259 -21.91 32.26 -0.09
N ARG A 260 -21.47 32.41 1.17
CA ARG A 260 -21.84 33.56 2.02
C ARG A 260 -20.96 34.79 1.78
N ILE A 261 -19.78 34.64 1.20
CA ILE A 261 -18.85 35.76 0.97
C ILE A 261 -19.53 36.79 0.06
N ARG A 262 -19.58 38.04 0.52
CA ARG A 262 -20.27 39.12 -0.19
C ARG A 262 -19.63 39.44 -1.55
N ALA A 263 -20.46 39.89 -2.48
CA ALA A 263 -20.06 40.23 -3.84
C ALA A 263 -19.12 41.45 -3.92
N LEU A 264 -18.42 41.58 -5.06
CA LEU A 264 -17.60 42.74 -5.42
C LEU A 264 -18.41 44.04 -5.32
N GLY A 265 -17.80 45.08 -4.75
CA GLY A 265 -18.43 46.40 -4.60
C GLY A 265 -19.34 46.55 -3.39
N SER A 266 -19.56 45.48 -2.61
CA SER A 266 -20.27 45.57 -1.33
C SER A 266 -19.54 46.50 -0.35
N PRO A 267 -20.26 47.24 0.52
CA PRO A 267 -19.63 48.16 1.46
C PRO A 267 -18.88 47.41 2.58
N ILE A 268 -17.70 47.93 2.93
CA ILE A 268 -16.96 47.55 4.14
C ILE A 268 -17.06 48.71 5.14
N ARG A 269 -17.38 48.40 6.41
CA ARG A 269 -17.46 49.38 7.52
C ARG A 269 -18.25 50.64 7.16
N GLY A 270 -19.43 50.48 6.55
CA GLY A 270 -20.30 51.60 6.19
C GLY A 270 -19.82 52.44 5.00
N GLY A 271 -18.85 51.95 4.21
CA GLY A 271 -18.36 52.63 3.00
C GLY A 271 -16.92 53.11 3.06
N GLU A 272 -16.17 52.78 4.12
CA GLU A 272 -14.73 53.08 4.24
C GLU A 272 -13.88 52.44 3.13
N ALA A 273 -14.33 51.28 2.62
CA ALA A 273 -13.69 50.59 1.52
C ALA A 273 -14.71 49.83 0.66
N PHE A 274 -14.34 49.56 -0.59
CA PHE A 274 -15.07 48.66 -1.47
C PHE A 274 -14.56 47.23 -1.29
N HIS A 275 -15.47 46.25 -1.17
CA HIS A 275 -15.10 44.84 -1.10
C HIS A 275 -14.58 44.35 -2.46
N THR A 276 -13.49 43.59 -2.47
CA THR A 276 -12.81 43.07 -3.69
C THR A 276 -13.48 41.83 -4.30
N GLY A 277 -14.55 41.33 -3.69
CA GLY A 277 -15.34 40.20 -4.17
C GLY A 277 -14.77 38.84 -3.74
N CYS A 278 -15.36 37.77 -4.27
CA CYS A 278 -15.05 36.41 -3.80
C CYS A 278 -13.76 35.85 -4.39
N ILE A 279 -13.41 36.18 -5.64
CA ILE A 279 -12.30 35.56 -6.39
C ILE A 279 -10.92 35.68 -5.69
N PRO A 280 -10.58 36.78 -5.00
CA PRO A 280 -9.30 36.88 -4.27
C PRO A 280 -9.18 35.97 -3.03
N PHE A 281 -10.29 35.42 -2.52
CA PHE A 281 -10.34 34.55 -1.35
C PHE A 281 -10.39 33.08 -1.77
#